data_AF-A0A523D004-F1
#
_entry.id   AF-A0A523D004-F1
#
_cell.length_a   1.000
_cell.length_b   1.000
_cell.length_c   1.000
_cell.angle_alpha   90.00
_cell.angle_beta   90.00
_cell.angle_gamma   90.00
#
_symmetry.space_group_name_H-M   'P 1'
#
loop_
_entity.id
_entity.type
_entity.pdbx_description
1 polymer ?
#
loop_
_entity_poly.entity_id
_entity_poly.type
_entity_poly.pdbx_seq_one_letter_code
_entity_poly.pdbx_strand_id
1 'polypeptide(L)'
;MDAYHYRIDDHWEVLAGRTDADNDRLSLKVARANDWWFHVSGQPGSHVILKVPPGEEPSRDVLKQAAAIAAWHSKARAGGVVTVSGTLARFVKKPRGA
;
A
#
# COMPACT_ATOMS: atom_id res chain seq x y z
N MET A 1 -0.33 3.03 -16.41
CA MET A 1 -0.18 2.07 -15.31
C MET A 1 -1.56 1.89 -14.77
N ASP A 2 -2.02 0.65 -14.66
CA ASP A 2 -3.35 0.38 -14.13
C ASP A 2 -3.24 0.02 -12.65
N ALA A 3 -3.45 1.03 -11.80
CA ALA A 3 -3.66 0.84 -10.38
C ALA A 3 -5.16 1.04 -10.06
N TYR A 4 -5.60 0.55 -8.90
CA TYR A 4 -6.79 1.11 -8.28
C TYR A 4 -6.40 2.41 -7.59
N HIS A 5 -7.28 3.40 -7.68
CA HIS A 5 -7.09 4.72 -7.08
C HIS A 5 -8.21 4.96 -6.06
N TYR A 6 -7.82 5.39 -4.87
CA TYR A 6 -8.72 5.72 -3.77
C TYR A 6 -8.35 7.10 -3.22
N ARG A 7 -9.33 7.74 -2.60
CA ARG A 7 -9.16 8.95 -1.80
C ARG A 7 -9.69 8.70 -0.39
N ILE A 8 -8.89 9.04 0.61
CA ILE A 8 -9.31 9.13 2.01
C ILE A 8 -9.43 10.60 2.35
N ASP A 9 -10.58 11.00 2.89
CA ASP A 9 -10.90 12.38 3.28
C ASP A 9 -10.63 13.42 2.18
N ASP A 10 -10.80 13.01 0.91
CA ASP A 10 -10.59 13.85 -0.27
C ASP A 10 -9.21 14.51 -0.42
N HIS A 11 -8.23 14.08 0.38
CA HIS A 11 -6.88 14.63 0.45
C HIS A 11 -5.80 13.58 0.25
N TRP A 12 -5.99 12.40 0.84
CA TRP A 12 -5.00 11.33 0.83
C TRP A 12 -5.23 10.37 -0.33
N GLU A 13 -4.27 10.32 -1.25
CA GLU A 13 -4.33 9.38 -2.37
C GLU A 13 -3.77 8.02 -1.97
N VAL A 14 -4.51 6.96 -2.29
CA VAL A 14 -4.07 5.57 -2.11
C VAL A 14 -4.10 4.83 -3.44
N LEU A 15 -2.99 4.19 -3.77
CA LEU A 15 -2.81 3.39 -4.98
C LEU A 15 -2.70 1.91 -4.60
N ALA A 16 -3.43 1.02 -5.28
CA ALA A 16 -3.27 -0.43 -5.10
C ALA A 16 -2.97 -1.10 -6.45
N GLY A 17 -1.93 -1.94 -6.49
CA GLY A 17 -1.53 -2.62 -7.72
C GLY A 17 -2.56 -3.68 -8.14
N ARG A 18 -2.80 -3.83 -9.45
CA ARG A 18 -3.75 -4.81 -10.00
C ARG A 18 -3.10 -6.15 -10.34
N THR A 19 -1.81 -6.11 -10.65
CA THR A 19 -0.99 -7.26 -11.06
C THR A 19 0.34 -7.25 -10.32
N ASP A 20 1.10 -8.34 -10.40
CA ASP A 20 2.43 -8.43 -9.79
C ASP A 20 3.41 -7.40 -10.39
N ALA A 21 3.31 -7.14 -11.70
CA ALA A 21 4.09 -6.11 -12.37
C ALA A 21 3.73 -4.69 -11.89
N ASP A 22 2.45 -4.43 -11.62
CA ASP A 22 2.00 -3.15 -11.05
C ASP A 22 2.45 -3.01 -9.59
N ASN A 23 2.41 -4.09 -8.81
CA ASN A 23 2.89 -4.13 -7.43
C ASN A 23 4.38 -3.76 -7.34
N ASP A 24 5.21 -4.36 -8.19
CA ASP A 24 6.64 -4.07 -8.30
C ASP A 24 6.87 -2.61 -8.72
N ARG A 25 6.11 -2.13 -9.71
CA ARG A 25 6.20 -0.75 -10.18
C ARG A 25 5.80 0.25 -9.09
N LEU A 26 4.71 0.00 -8.36
CA LEU A 26 4.28 0.83 -7.24
C LEU A 26 5.38 0.96 -6.21
N SER A 27 5.90 -0.18 -5.78
CA SER A 27 6.79 -0.28 -4.63
C SER A 27 8.17 0.27 -4.90
N LEU A 28 8.66 0.12 -6.14
CA LEU A 28 10.06 0.41 -6.46
C LEU A 28 10.25 1.65 -7.33
N LYS A 29 9.21 2.13 -8.03
CA LYS A 29 9.31 3.24 -8.99
C LYS A 29 8.37 4.40 -8.73
N VAL A 30 7.17 4.14 -8.19
CA VAL A 30 6.14 5.19 -7.99
C VAL A 30 6.14 5.73 -6.56
N ALA A 31 6.39 4.86 -5.57
CA ALA A 31 6.46 5.27 -4.18
C ALA A 31 7.69 6.16 -3.94
N ARG A 32 7.46 7.29 -3.26
CA ARG A 32 8.48 8.20 -2.78
C ARG A 32 8.95 7.72 -1.40
N ALA A 33 10.14 8.13 -0.99
CA ALA A 33 10.75 7.68 0.26
C ALA A 33 9.86 7.84 1.52
N ASN A 34 9.04 8.90 1.56
CA ASN A 34 8.15 9.21 2.68
C ASN A 34 6.70 8.73 2.48
N ASP A 35 6.40 8.07 1.37
CA ASP A 35 5.11 7.41 1.20
C ASP A 35 5.02 6.18 2.08
N TRP A 36 3.81 5.80 2.48
CA TRP A 36 3.58 4.57 3.21
C TRP A 36 3.26 3.43 2.23
N TRP A 37 3.88 2.28 2.48
CA TRP A 37 3.68 1.04 1.76
C TRP A 37 2.99 0.02 2.67
N PHE A 38 2.02 -0.71 2.11
CA PHE A 38 1.26 -1.74 2.81
C PHE A 38 1.14 -3.02 1.99
N HIS A 39 1.09 -4.15 2.69
CA HIS A 39 0.76 -5.46 2.12
C HIS A 39 0.23 -6.38 3.23
N VAL A 40 -0.68 -7.29 2.87
CA VAL A 40 -1.21 -8.29 3.80
C VAL A 40 -0.08 -9.22 4.30
N SER A 41 -0.08 -9.57 5.58
CA SER A 41 0.95 -10.46 6.13
C SER A 41 0.63 -11.93 5.83
N GLY A 42 1.59 -12.66 5.27
CA GLY A 42 1.51 -14.12 5.10
C GLY A 42 0.54 -14.62 4.02
N GLN A 43 -0.03 -13.72 3.21
CA GLN A 43 -0.95 -14.09 2.12
C GLN A 43 -0.65 -13.26 0.86
N PRO A 44 -1.07 -13.72 -0.33
CA PRO A 44 -1.00 -12.92 -1.54
C PRO A 44 -1.98 -11.73 -1.50
N GLY A 45 -1.51 -10.56 -1.90
CA GLY A 45 -2.33 -9.36 -2.06
C GLY A 45 -1.63 -8.26 -2.85
N SER A 46 -2.33 -7.17 -3.09
CA SER A 46 -1.79 -5.99 -3.75
C SER A 46 -0.79 -5.26 -2.84
N HIS A 47 0.25 -4.70 -3.45
CA HIS A 47 1.05 -3.65 -2.82
C HIS A 47 0.25 -2.35 -2.87
N VAL A 48 0.09 -1.71 -1.71
CA VAL A 48 -0.71 -0.50 -1.56
C VAL A 48 0.18 0.64 -1.10
N ILE A 49 0.08 1.80 -1.77
CA ILE A 49 0.85 3.00 -1.46
C ILE A 49 -0.11 4.10 -1.02
N LEU A 50 0.08 4.63 0.18
CA LEU A 50 -0.50 5.92 0.58
C LEU A 50 0.49 7.02 0.22
N LYS A 51 0.08 7.92 -0.67
CA LYS A 51 0.87 9.08 -1.07
C LYS A 51 0.84 10.11 0.03
N VAL A 52 2.02 10.53 0.47
CA VAL A 52 2.16 11.53 1.53
C VAL A 52 2.60 12.85 0.92
N PRO A 53 1.79 13.92 1.01
CA PRO A 53 2.22 15.25 0.59
C PRO A 53 3.46 15.72 1.35
N PRO A 54 4.33 16.54 0.72
CA PRO A 54 5.53 17.04 1.39
C PRO A 54 5.20 17.81 2.69
N GLY A 55 5.86 17.46 3.79
CA GLY A 55 5.70 18.13 5.08
C GLY A 55 4.51 17.64 5.91
N GLU A 56 3.78 16.64 5.42
CA GLU A 56 2.64 16.07 6.13
C GLU A 56 2.94 14.69 6.73
N GLU A 57 2.18 14.35 7.78
CA GLU A 57 2.20 13.03 8.41
C GLU A 57 0.76 12.50 8.53
N PRO A 58 0.44 11.34 7.94
CA PRO A 58 -0.90 10.77 8.04
C PRO A 58 -1.26 10.42 9.48
N SER A 59 -2.51 10.67 9.86
CA SER A 59 -3.03 10.21 11.14
C SER A 59 -3.10 8.67 11.18
N ARG A 60 -3.15 8.11 12.40
CA ARG A 60 -3.32 6.66 12.57
C ARG A 60 -4.56 6.12 11.87
N ASP A 61 -5.63 6.90 11.79
CA ASP A 61 -6.87 6.46 11.14
C ASP A 61 -6.77 6.48 9.62
N VAL A 62 -6.03 7.42 9.03
CA VAL A 62 -5.69 7.38 7.60
C VAL A 62 -4.84 6.15 7.28
N LEU A 63 -3.84 5.85 8.11
CA LEU A 63 -3.01 4.65 7.95
C LEU A 63 -3.85 3.36 8.05
N LYS A 64 -4.81 3.29 8.98
CA LYS A 64 -5.73 2.15 9.09
C LYS A 64 -6.61 2.00 7.85
N GLN A 65 -7.13 3.09 7.31
CA GLN A 65 -7.95 3.06 6.09
C GLN A 65 -7.13 2.58 4.88
N ALA A 66 -5.90 3.05 4.72
CA ALA A 66 -4.98 2.56 3.70
C ALA A 66 -4.65 1.06 3.88
N ALA A 67 -4.44 0.61 5.12
CA ALA A 67 -4.24 -0.80 5.43
C ALA A 67 -5.48 -1.65 5.13
N ALA A 68 -6.69 -1.13 5.38
CA ALA A 68 -7.94 -1.80 5.04
C ALA A 68 -8.09 -2.00 3.53
N ILE A 69 -7.64 -1.04 2.72
CA ILE A 69 -7.58 -1.18 1.25
C ILE A 69 -6.63 -2.34 0.85
N ALA A 70 -5.48 -2.49 1.52
CA ALA A 70 -4.58 -3.61 1.29
C ALA A 70 -5.21 -4.96 1.67
N ALA A 71 -5.94 -5.03 2.78
CA ALA A 71 -6.69 -6.22 3.18
C ALA A 71 -7.80 -6.56 2.16
N TRP A 72 -8.51 -5.55 1.66
CA TRP A 72 -9.56 -5.72 0.65
C TRP A 72 -9.02 -6.30 -0.67
N HIS A 73 -7.88 -5.81 -1.13
CA HIS A 73 -7.19 -6.30 -2.35
C HIS A 73 -6.27 -7.49 -2.07
N SER A 74 -6.74 -8.43 -1.26
CA SER A 74 -5.98 -9.64 -0.92
C SER A 74 -6.86 -10.89 -0.89
N LYS A 75 -6.20 -12.05 -0.79
CA LYS A 75 -6.90 -13.32 -0.51
C LYS A 75 -7.54 -13.36 0.89
N ALA A 76 -7.14 -12.47 1.79
CA ALA A 76 -7.66 -12.38 3.15
C ALA A 76 -8.95 -11.55 3.28
N ARG A 77 -9.49 -10.97 2.19
CA ARG A 77 -10.62 -10.02 2.22
C ARG A 77 -11.89 -10.51 2.93
N ALA A 78 -12.09 -11.82 3.02
CA ALA A 78 -13.23 -12.43 3.70
C ALA A 78 -12.95 -12.77 5.18
N GLY A 79 -11.72 -12.52 5.66
CA GLY A 79 -11.34 -12.69 7.05
C GLY A 79 -11.91 -11.59 7.93
N GLY A 80 -12.33 -11.93 9.15
CA GLY A 80 -12.86 -10.94 10.10
C GLY A 80 -11.79 -9.96 10.59
N VAL A 81 -10.61 -10.48 10.96
CA VAL A 81 -9.44 -9.67 11.35
C VAL A 81 -8.27 -10.05 10.44
N VAL A 82 -7.73 -9.07 9.72
CA VAL A 82 -6.65 -9.26 8.75
C VAL A 82 -5.41 -8.49 9.20
N THR A 83 -4.29 -9.18 9.34
CA THR A 83 -3.00 -8.56 9.67
C THR A 83 -2.38 -7.95 8.41
N VAL A 84 -2.03 -6.67 8.49
CA VAL A 84 -1.40 -5.91 7.39
C VAL A 84 -0.09 -5.32 7.90
N SER A 85 0.97 -5.53 7.13
CA SER A 85 2.26 -4.88 7.36
C SER A 85 2.26 -3.50 6.71
N GLY A 86 2.77 -2.50 7.44
CA GLY A 86 2.93 -1.14 6.95
C GLY A 86 4.33 -0.62 7.26
N THR A 87 4.96 0.06 6.30
CA THR A 87 6.27 0.69 6.49
C THR A 87 6.43 1.87 5.54
N LEU A 88 7.42 2.73 5.77
CA LEU A 88 7.79 3.75 4.77
C LEU A 88 8.43 3.08 3.56
N ALA A 89 8.07 3.54 2.37
CA ALA A 89 8.53 2.96 1.11
C ALA A 89 10.06 2.95 0.96
N ARG A 90 10.79 3.88 1.60
CA ARG A 90 12.26 3.86 1.64
C ARG A 90 12.87 2.59 2.25
N PHE A 91 12.10 1.86 3.04
CA PHE A 91 12.52 0.61 3.67
C PHE A 91 12.15 -0.63 2.84
N VAL A 92 11.37 -0.47 1.77
CA VAL A 92 10.97 -1.56 0.89
C VAL A 92 12.05 -1.78 -0.17
N LYS A 93 12.52 -3.02 -0.28
CA LYS A 93 13.55 -3.43 -1.24
C LYS A 93 13.18 -4.78 -1.83
N LYS A 94 13.38 -4.94 -3.14
CA LYS A 94 13.28 -6.25 -3.79
C LYS A 94 14.55 -7.05 -3.53
N PRO A 95 14.47 -8.29 -3.00
CA PRO A 95 15.63 -9.14 -2.87
C PRO A 95 16.24 -9.44 -4.25
N ARG A 96 17.56 -9.60 -4.33
CA ARG A 96 18.23 -9.96 -5.59
C ARG A 96 17.88 -11.41 -5.93
N GLY A 97 17.32 -11.64 -7.12
CA GLY A 97 17.02 -12.98 -7.64
C GLY A 97 15.59 -13.49 -7.45
N ALA A 98 14.66 -12.62 -7.07
CA ALA A 98 13.22 -12.90 -7.00
C ALA A 98 12.47 -12.40 -8.24
#